data_AF-A0A063BAK0-F1
#
_entry.id   AF-A0A063BAK0-F1
#
_cell.length_a   1.000
_cell.length_b   1.000
_cell.length_c   1.000
_cell.angle_alpha   90.00
_cell.angle_beta   90.00
_cell.angle_gamma   90.00
#
_symmetry.space_group_name_H-M   'P 1'
#
loop_
_entity.id
_entity.type
_entity.pdbx_description
1 polymer ?
#
loop_
_entity_poly.entity_id
_entity_poly.type
_entity_poly.pdbx_seq_one_letter_code
_entity_poly.pdbx_strand_id
1 'polypeptide(L)'
;MSYADAIRPVRNQLRKYSYTSALGELSDFIRTESTAKDGKVHAPWLAERLAVWVLRDDARMYGRTAISKQDLRRCIDGSWDVMNHAFPGFGPTRSFHLALRSLIMPQIPHQRKQELGPFARQIDLINQLQPTSHLYRLFDDTLGMPPMDFLGIATLCKRSANP
;
A
#
# COMPACT_ATOMS: atom_id res chain seq x y z
N MET A 1 -14.28 9.58 -13.05
CA MET A 1 -14.15 8.39 -12.17
C MET A 1 -13.38 8.79 -10.93
N SER A 2 -13.91 8.48 -9.75
CA SER A 2 -13.17 8.62 -8.50
C SER A 2 -12.18 7.48 -8.34
N TYR A 3 -11.11 7.68 -7.56
CA TYR A 3 -10.19 6.61 -7.19
C TYR A 3 -10.91 5.42 -6.56
N ALA A 4 -11.93 5.69 -5.74
CA ALA A 4 -12.77 4.67 -5.12
C ALA A 4 -13.50 3.79 -6.16
N ASP A 5 -13.93 4.38 -7.28
CA ASP A 5 -14.61 3.65 -8.36
C ASP A 5 -13.64 2.75 -9.14
N ALA A 6 -12.42 3.24 -9.34
CA ALA A 6 -11.37 2.51 -10.04
C ALA A 6 -10.91 1.26 -9.27
N ILE A 7 -10.76 1.36 -7.94
CA ILE A 7 -10.27 0.25 -7.10
C ILE A 7 -11.35 -0.76 -6.72
N ARG A 8 -12.63 -0.39 -6.83
CA ARG A 8 -13.79 -1.23 -6.49
C ARG A 8 -13.75 -2.64 -7.12
N PRO A 9 -13.47 -2.83 -8.42
CA PRO A 9 -13.40 -4.17 -9.02
C PRO A 9 -12.33 -5.06 -8.39
N VAL A 10 -11.13 -4.53 -8.14
CA VAL A 10 -10.03 -5.27 -7.51
C VAL A 10 -10.39 -5.67 -6.08
N ARG A 11 -10.96 -4.74 -5.32
CA ARG A 11 -11.40 -5.01 -3.94
C ARG A 11 -12.51 -6.07 -3.90
N ASN A 12 -13.47 -6.02 -4.82
CA ASN A 12 -14.52 -7.02 -4.93
C ASN A 12 -13.99 -8.40 -5.34
N GLN A 13 -12.91 -8.48 -6.13
CA GLN A 13 -12.25 -9.75 -6.41
C GLN A 13 -11.59 -10.33 -5.15
N LEU A 14 -10.87 -9.52 -4.39
CA LEU A 14 -10.21 -9.95 -3.15
C LEU A 14 -11.22 -10.42 -2.09
N ARG A 15 -12.38 -9.76 -1.99
CA ARG A 15 -13.46 -10.13 -1.04
C ARG A 15 -14.08 -11.51 -1.29
N LYS A 16 -13.84 -12.15 -2.44
CA LYS A 16 -14.27 -13.54 -2.68
C LYS A 16 -13.50 -14.54 -1.83
N TYR A 17 -12.31 -14.18 -1.38
CA TYR A 17 -11.42 -15.04 -0.62
C TYR A 17 -11.46 -14.72 0.87
N SER A 18 -10.88 -15.59 1.69
CA SER A 18 -10.71 -15.41 3.13
C SER A 18 -9.79 -14.23 3.42
N TYR A 19 -10.20 -13.38 4.37
CA TYR A 19 -9.46 -12.22 4.84
C TYR A 19 -8.02 -12.57 5.27
N THR A 20 -7.88 -13.59 6.12
CA THR A 20 -6.58 -14.01 6.66
C THR A 20 -5.69 -14.62 5.59
N SER A 21 -6.28 -15.39 4.67
CA SER A 21 -5.56 -15.96 3.53
C SER A 21 -5.08 -14.89 2.56
N ALA A 22 -5.92 -13.89 2.27
CA ALA A 22 -5.55 -12.75 1.42
C ALA A 22 -4.38 -11.96 2.03
N LEU A 23 -4.43 -11.64 3.32
CA LEU A 23 -3.34 -10.94 4.00
C LEU A 23 -2.06 -11.78 4.10
N GLY A 24 -2.20 -13.08 4.37
CA GLY A 24 -1.07 -14.00 4.46
C GLY A 24 -0.32 -14.09 3.14
N GLU A 25 -1.03 -14.35 2.05
CA GLU A 25 -0.42 -14.46 0.72
C GLU A 25 0.11 -13.11 0.21
N LEU A 26 -0.54 -11.99 0.52
CA LEU A 26 0.01 -10.65 0.26
C LEU A 26 1.32 -10.40 1.00
N SER A 27 1.40 -10.80 2.26
CA SER A 27 2.62 -10.65 3.08
C SER A 27 3.76 -11.51 2.53
N ASP A 28 3.47 -12.74 2.14
CA ASP A 28 4.43 -13.66 1.52
C ASP A 28 4.91 -13.16 0.16
N PHE A 29 4.00 -12.59 -0.65
CA PHE A 29 4.32 -11.95 -1.91
C PHE A 29 5.28 -10.78 -1.72
N ILE A 30 4.97 -9.85 -0.81
CA ILE A 30 5.83 -8.69 -0.51
C ILE A 30 7.22 -9.16 -0.09
N ARG A 31 7.32 -10.10 0.87
CA ARG A 31 8.61 -10.62 1.33
C ARG A 31 9.44 -11.23 0.19
N THR A 32 8.80 -12.00 -0.69
CA THR A 32 9.46 -12.67 -1.80
C THR A 32 9.93 -11.66 -2.86
N GLU A 33 9.06 -10.75 -3.28
CA GLU A 33 9.35 -9.81 -4.37
C GLU A 33 10.28 -8.67 -3.93
N SER A 34 10.27 -8.28 -2.65
CA SER A 34 11.21 -7.28 -2.10
C SER A 34 12.66 -7.81 -1.99
N THR A 35 12.86 -9.13 -2.02
CA THR A 35 14.19 -9.76 -1.89
C THR A 35 14.67 -10.44 -3.16
N ALA A 36 13.82 -10.53 -4.18
CA ALA A 36 14.12 -11.16 -5.45
C ALA A 36 15.22 -10.42 -6.22
N LYS A 37 16.14 -11.18 -6.80
CA LYS A 37 17.30 -10.70 -7.58
C LYS A 37 17.35 -11.39 -8.93
N ASP A 38 16.21 -11.54 -9.59
CA ASP A 38 16.10 -12.30 -10.86
C ASP A 38 16.15 -11.40 -12.11
N GLY A 39 16.37 -10.09 -11.94
CA GLY A 39 16.44 -9.11 -13.02
C GLY A 39 15.08 -8.72 -13.61
N LYS A 40 13.96 -9.18 -13.05
CA LYS A 40 12.61 -8.80 -13.46
C LYS A 40 12.12 -7.57 -12.71
N VAL A 41 11.07 -6.95 -13.26
CA VAL A 41 10.37 -5.86 -12.60
C VAL A 41 9.55 -6.43 -11.45
N HIS A 42 10.01 -6.20 -10.22
CA HIS A 42 9.28 -6.51 -9.00
C HIS A 42 8.50 -5.29 -8.53
N ALA A 43 7.22 -5.50 -8.19
CA ALA A 43 6.33 -4.44 -7.76
C ALA A 43 5.69 -4.71 -6.38
N PRO A 44 6.50 -4.96 -5.32
CA PRO A 44 5.98 -5.31 -3.99
C PRO A 44 5.08 -4.20 -3.41
N TRP A 45 5.29 -2.94 -3.78
CA TRP A 45 4.46 -1.81 -3.35
C TRP A 45 3.00 -1.88 -3.85
N LEU A 46 2.71 -2.61 -4.94
CA LEU A 46 1.31 -2.85 -5.33
C LEU A 46 0.64 -3.77 -4.34
N ALA A 47 1.30 -4.86 -3.96
CA ALA A 47 0.78 -5.76 -2.95
C ALA A 47 0.61 -5.05 -1.59
N GLU A 48 1.51 -4.13 -1.22
CA GLU A 48 1.32 -3.29 -0.02
C GLU A 48 0.06 -2.42 -0.12
N ARG A 49 -0.20 -1.79 -1.28
CA ARG A 49 -1.43 -1.01 -1.47
C ARG A 49 -2.69 -1.87 -1.37
N LEU A 50 -2.66 -3.07 -1.95
CA LEU A 50 -3.76 -4.03 -1.81
C LEU A 50 -3.96 -4.42 -0.34
N ALA A 51 -2.87 -4.69 0.38
CA ALA A 51 -2.92 -5.03 1.81
C ALA A 51 -3.53 -3.89 2.63
N VAL A 52 -3.18 -2.63 2.35
CA VAL A 52 -3.81 -1.47 3.01
C VAL A 52 -5.31 -1.42 2.75
N TRP A 53 -5.78 -1.73 1.52
CA TRP A 53 -7.21 -1.77 1.24
C TRP A 53 -7.91 -2.91 1.99
N VAL A 54 -7.27 -4.07 2.08
CA VAL A 54 -7.80 -5.21 2.86
C VAL A 54 -7.88 -4.84 4.34
N LEU A 55 -6.83 -4.24 4.91
CA LEU A 55 -6.80 -3.81 6.31
C LEU A 55 -7.85 -2.74 6.65
N ARG A 56 -8.24 -1.91 5.68
CA ARG A 56 -9.29 -0.88 5.84
C ARG A 56 -10.71 -1.43 5.71
N ASP A 57 -10.88 -2.61 5.12
CA ASP A 57 -12.19 -3.24 4.96
C ASP A 57 -12.56 -4.05 6.22
N ASP A 58 -13.87 -4.19 6.48
CA ASP A 58 -14.37 -5.11 7.50
C ASP A 58 -14.11 -6.56 7.06
N ALA A 59 -13.43 -7.34 7.90
CA ALA A 59 -13.14 -8.75 7.65
C ALA A 59 -14.38 -9.60 7.36
N ARG A 60 -15.58 -9.19 7.81
CA ARG A 60 -16.85 -9.85 7.53
C ARG A 60 -17.29 -9.74 6.06
N MET A 61 -16.73 -8.81 5.31
CA MET A 61 -17.00 -8.65 3.87
C MET A 61 -16.27 -9.69 3.00
N TYR A 62 -15.43 -10.52 3.60
CA TYR A 62 -14.61 -11.52 2.91
C TYR A 62 -15.25 -12.91 2.95
N GLY A 63 -14.95 -13.70 1.93
CA GLY A 63 -15.38 -15.09 1.83
C GLY A 63 -14.63 -16.01 2.79
N ARG A 64 -14.74 -17.33 2.56
CA ARG A 64 -14.05 -18.36 3.37
C ARG A 64 -13.00 -19.14 2.57
N THR A 65 -12.99 -18.99 1.26
CA THR A 65 -12.09 -19.72 0.36
C THR A 65 -10.68 -19.16 0.46
N ALA A 66 -9.66 -20.02 0.62
CA ALA A 66 -8.27 -19.58 0.57
C ALA A 66 -7.93 -19.02 -0.82
N ILE A 67 -7.16 -17.94 -0.89
CA ILE A 67 -6.66 -17.40 -2.15
C ILE A 67 -5.46 -18.24 -2.61
N SER A 68 -5.40 -18.56 -3.90
CA SER A 68 -4.21 -19.18 -4.48
C SER A 68 -3.19 -18.11 -4.86
N LYS A 69 -1.90 -18.47 -4.91
CA LYS A 69 -0.84 -17.57 -5.40
C LYS A 69 -1.11 -17.04 -6.81
N GLN A 70 -1.70 -17.87 -7.67
CA GLN A 70 -2.05 -17.48 -9.04
C GLN A 70 -3.18 -16.45 -9.07
N ASP A 71 -4.21 -16.64 -8.25
CA ASP A 71 -5.32 -15.68 -8.17
C ASP A 71 -4.90 -14.38 -7.50
N LEU A 72 -3.99 -14.43 -6.52
CA LEU A 72 -3.38 -13.24 -5.96
C LEU A 72 -2.60 -12.47 -7.04
N ARG A 73 -1.79 -13.15 -7.85
CA ARG A 73 -1.04 -12.52 -8.94
C ARG A 73 -1.98 -11.83 -9.93
N ARG A 74 -3.08 -12.49 -10.31
CA ARG A 74 -4.13 -11.88 -11.16
C ARG A 74 -4.74 -10.63 -10.54
N CYS A 75 -4.97 -10.60 -9.23
CA CYS A 75 -5.47 -9.40 -8.54
C CYS A 75 -4.45 -8.27 -8.56
N ILE A 76 -3.16 -8.58 -8.39
CA ILE A 76 -2.06 -7.61 -8.46
C ILE A 76 -1.92 -7.06 -9.88
N ASP A 77 -1.87 -7.93 -10.89
CA ASP A 77 -1.77 -7.53 -12.29
C ASP A 77 -3.00 -6.71 -12.72
N GLY A 78 -4.20 -7.12 -12.32
CA GLY A 78 -5.43 -6.35 -12.56
C GLY A 78 -5.40 -4.97 -11.86
N SER A 79 -4.78 -4.87 -10.69
CA SER A 79 -4.60 -3.58 -10.01
C SER A 79 -3.59 -2.67 -10.71
N TRP A 80 -2.56 -3.25 -11.34
CA TRP A 80 -1.63 -2.53 -12.22
C TRP A 80 -2.35 -1.98 -13.46
N ASP A 81 -3.16 -2.81 -14.11
CA ASP A 81 -3.94 -2.40 -15.29
C ASP A 81 -4.95 -1.31 -14.96
N VAL A 82 -5.67 -1.44 -13.85
CA VAL A 82 -6.57 -0.40 -13.34
C VAL A 82 -5.80 0.89 -13.05
N MET A 83 -4.60 0.81 -12.48
CA MET A 83 -3.77 1.99 -12.25
C MET A 83 -3.35 2.67 -13.56
N ASN A 84 -2.98 1.90 -14.59
CA ASN A 84 -2.61 2.44 -15.91
C ASN A 84 -3.80 3.09 -16.63
N HIS A 85 -5.01 2.55 -16.49
CA HIS A 85 -6.19 3.02 -17.21
C HIS A 85 -6.96 4.13 -16.45
N ALA A 86 -7.10 4.01 -15.13
CA ALA A 86 -7.85 4.97 -14.31
C ALA A 86 -7.06 6.25 -14.03
N PHE A 87 -5.73 6.19 -14.15
CA PHE A 87 -4.86 7.35 -14.08
C PHE A 87 -4.14 7.54 -15.41
N PRO A 88 -4.82 8.13 -16.42
CA PRO A 88 -4.19 8.54 -17.68
C PRO A 88 -3.27 9.76 -17.48
N GLY A 89 -2.45 9.76 -16.43
CA GLY A 89 -1.43 10.77 -16.13
C GLY A 89 -0.32 10.85 -17.20
N PHE A 90 -0.44 10.08 -18.27
CA PHE A 90 0.34 10.18 -19.51
C PHE A 90 -0.31 11.13 -20.55
N GLY A 91 -1.30 11.94 -20.16
CA GLY A 91 -1.83 13.02 -20.98
C GLY A 91 -0.97 14.30 -20.90
N PRO A 92 -0.87 15.10 -21.98
CA PRO A 92 0.12 16.19 -22.13
C PRO A 92 -0.01 17.38 -21.15
N THR A 93 -0.98 17.38 -20.25
CA THR A 93 -1.32 18.52 -19.38
C THR A 93 -1.10 18.31 -17.88
N ARG A 94 -0.58 17.14 -17.44
CA ARG A 94 -0.26 16.90 -16.02
C ARG A 94 1.23 16.78 -15.78
N SER A 95 1.70 17.39 -14.68
CA SER A 95 3.12 17.43 -14.33
C SER A 95 3.66 16.01 -14.16
N PHE A 96 4.51 15.60 -15.11
CA PHE A 96 5.27 14.34 -15.10
C PHE A 96 5.87 14.04 -13.73
N HIS A 97 6.32 15.06 -13.00
CA HIS A 97 6.84 14.94 -11.64
C HIS A 97 5.86 14.34 -10.63
N LEU A 98 4.56 14.66 -10.71
CA LEU A 98 3.54 14.12 -9.80
C LEU A 98 3.22 12.66 -10.11
N ALA A 99 3.13 12.32 -11.41
CA ALA A 99 2.93 10.95 -11.86
C ALA A 99 4.15 10.07 -11.48
N LEU A 100 5.35 10.57 -11.76
CA LEU A 100 6.61 9.93 -11.40
C LEU A 100 6.76 9.76 -9.88
N ARG A 101 6.41 10.78 -9.08
CA ARG A 101 6.42 10.69 -7.62
C ARG A 101 5.45 9.63 -7.09
N SER A 102 4.27 9.50 -7.69
CA SER A 102 3.27 8.49 -7.29
C SER A 102 3.70 7.05 -7.58
N LEU A 103 4.59 6.88 -8.57
CA LEU A 103 5.14 5.59 -9.01
C LEU A 103 6.46 5.26 -8.32
N ILE A 104 7.36 6.22 -8.12
CA ILE A 104 8.70 6.02 -7.54
C ILE A 104 8.67 6.00 -6.01
N MET A 105 7.94 6.90 -5.35
CA MET A 105 7.94 6.97 -3.87
C MET A 105 7.57 5.65 -3.19
N PRO A 106 6.60 4.87 -3.70
CA PRO A 106 6.32 3.54 -3.15
C PRO A 106 7.45 2.52 -3.35
N GLN A 107 8.33 2.72 -4.33
CA GLN A 107 9.46 1.80 -4.61
C GLN A 107 10.69 2.10 -3.75
N ILE A 108 10.89 3.36 -3.34
CA ILE A 108 12.07 3.80 -2.59
C ILE A 108 12.34 2.94 -1.33
N PRO A 109 11.33 2.56 -0.51
CA PRO A 109 11.55 1.71 0.66
C PRO A 109 12.02 0.29 0.31
N HIS A 110 11.69 -0.21 -0.89
CA HIS A 110 12.08 -1.55 -1.36
C HIS A 110 13.44 -1.56 -2.05
N GLN A 111 13.82 -0.44 -2.68
CA GLN A 111 15.12 -0.29 -3.36
C GLN A 111 16.25 0.10 -2.40
N ARG A 112 15.94 0.73 -1.27
CA ARG A 112 16.91 1.04 -0.22
C ARG A 112 16.82 -0.04 0.86
N LYS A 113 17.96 -0.63 1.24
CA LYS A 113 18.04 -1.60 2.34
C LYS A 113 17.37 -1.00 3.58
N GLN A 114 16.18 -1.53 3.90
CA GLN A 114 15.35 -1.29 5.09
C GLN A 114 15.85 -0.21 6.06
N GLU A 115 15.59 1.06 5.76
CA GLU A 115 15.69 2.11 6.76
C GLU A 115 14.31 2.62 7.11
N LEU A 116 14.03 2.74 8.42
CA LEU A 116 12.89 3.51 8.92
C LEU A 116 12.99 4.99 8.53
N GLY A 117 14.16 5.46 8.09
CA GLY A 117 14.43 6.86 7.76
C GLY A 117 13.42 7.49 6.78
N PRO A 118 13.19 6.91 5.58
CA PRO A 118 12.19 7.45 4.65
C PRO A 118 10.75 7.43 5.18
N PHE A 119 10.37 6.41 5.95
CA PHE A 119 9.05 6.30 6.59
C PHE A 119 8.87 7.33 7.71
N ALA A 120 9.83 7.39 8.64
CA ALA A 120 9.88 8.35 9.73
C ALA A 120 9.90 9.79 9.21
N ARG A 121 10.65 10.06 8.13
CA ARG A 121 10.68 11.37 7.48
C ARG A 121 9.32 11.78 6.92
N GLN A 122 8.53 10.84 6.39
CA GLN A 122 7.18 11.18 5.91
C GLN A 122 6.27 11.59 7.06
N ILE A 123 6.36 10.90 8.20
CA ILE A 123 5.59 11.25 9.39
C ILE A 123 6.07 12.58 9.99
N ASP A 124 7.38 12.79 10.06
CA ASP A 124 7.97 14.04 10.56
C ASP A 124 7.53 15.25 9.71
N LEU A 125 7.48 15.09 8.38
CA LEU A 125 6.96 16.13 7.47
C LEU A 125 5.47 16.40 7.68
N ILE A 126 4.67 15.37 8.01
CA ILE A 126 3.24 15.57 8.36
C ILE A 126 3.12 16.28 9.71
N ASN A 127 4.00 15.97 10.66
CA ASN A 127 4.01 16.57 11.99
C ASN A 127 4.38 18.07 11.97
N GLN A 128 5.10 18.52 10.94
CA GLN A 128 5.39 19.94 10.72
C GLN A 128 4.19 20.75 10.21
N LEU A 129 3.10 20.09 9.81
CA LEU A 129 1.88 20.78 9.38
C LEU A 129 1.09 21.27 10.58
N GLN A 130 0.31 22.34 10.39
CA GLN A 130 -0.65 22.76 11.41
C GLN A 130 -1.68 21.64 11.65
N PRO A 131 -2.07 21.36 12.91
CA PRO A 131 -3.08 20.34 13.23
C PRO A 131 -4.45 20.61 12.58
N THR A 132 -4.72 21.87 12.26
CA THR A 132 -5.92 22.30 11.53
C THR A 132 -5.86 21.99 10.03
N SER A 133 -4.70 21.61 9.49
CA SER A 133 -4.58 21.27 8.08
C SER A 133 -5.37 20.01 7.74
N HIS A 134 -5.97 20.00 6.55
CA HIS A 134 -6.78 18.87 6.08
C HIS A 134 -5.98 17.55 6.06
N LEU A 135 -4.70 17.60 5.69
CA LEU A 135 -3.85 16.42 5.63
C LEU A 135 -3.52 15.86 7.02
N TYR A 136 -3.27 16.73 8.00
CA TYR A 136 -3.04 16.30 9.38
C TYR A 136 -4.29 15.64 9.96
N ARG A 137 -5.45 16.30 9.84
CA ARG A 137 -6.73 15.75 10.32
C ARG A 137 -7.08 14.43 9.66
N LEU A 138 -6.91 14.33 8.34
CA LEU A 138 -7.16 13.07 7.64
C LEU A 138 -6.29 11.93 8.18
N PHE A 139 -5.02 12.21 8.51
CA PHE A 139 -4.10 11.21 9.04
C PHE A 139 -4.51 10.79 10.46
N ASP A 140 -4.83 11.76 11.32
CA ASP A 140 -5.31 11.55 12.69
C ASP A 140 -6.63 10.77 12.72
N ASP A 141 -7.63 11.21 11.93
CA ASP A 141 -8.94 10.55 11.81
C ASP A 141 -8.82 9.11 11.29
N THR A 142 -7.87 8.85 10.39
CA THR A 142 -7.69 7.51 9.80
C THR A 142 -6.98 6.55 10.76
N LEU A 143 -6.02 7.06 11.54
CA LEU A 143 -5.23 6.23 12.46
C LEU A 143 -5.83 6.18 13.87
N GLY A 144 -6.74 7.09 14.20
CA GLY A 144 -7.27 7.29 15.55
C GLY A 144 -6.21 7.80 16.54
N MET A 145 -5.11 8.37 16.04
CA MET A 145 -4.00 8.85 16.86
C MET A 145 -3.12 9.86 16.10
N PRO A 146 -2.41 10.74 16.84
CA PRO A 146 -1.44 11.66 16.26
C PRO A 146 -0.35 10.96 15.43
N PRO A 147 0.14 11.58 14.34
CA PRO A 147 1.15 10.99 13.47
C PRO A 147 2.42 10.51 14.20
N MET A 148 2.89 11.27 15.20
CA MET A 148 4.10 10.92 15.96
C MET A 148 3.89 9.72 16.90
N ASP A 149 2.71 9.56 17.47
CA ASP A 149 2.37 8.41 18.31
C ASP A 149 2.35 7.13 17.47
N PHE A 150 1.79 7.24 16.25
CA PHE A 150 1.84 6.15 15.28
C PHE A 150 3.28 5.75 14.90
N LEU A 151 4.19 6.72 14.69
CA LEU A 151 5.60 6.41 14.45
C LEU A 151 6.25 5.72 15.65
N GLY A 152 5.94 6.16 16.88
CA GLY A 152 6.38 5.50 18.11
C GLY A 152 5.96 4.03 18.16
N ILE A 153 4.68 3.74 17.87
CA ILE A 153 4.17 2.36 17.85
C ILE A 153 4.81 1.56 16.72
N ALA A 154 4.90 2.11 15.52
CA ALA A 154 5.49 1.44 14.35
C ALA A 154 6.96 1.05 14.58
N THR A 155 7.73 1.89 15.28
CA THR A 155 9.12 1.59 15.62
C THR A 155 9.25 0.51 16.70
N LEU A 156 8.34 0.49 17.69
CA LEU A 156 8.31 -0.55 18.72
C LEU A 156 7.92 -1.92 18.15
N CYS A 157 6.88 -1.99 17.31
CA CYS A 157 6.42 -3.24 16.70
C CYS A 157 7.46 -3.87 15.74
N LYS A 158 8.32 -3.05 15.11
CA LYS A 158 9.43 -3.57 14.30
C LYS A 158 10.50 -4.25 15.16
N ARG A 159 10.74 -3.74 16.37
CA ARG A 159 11.78 -4.27 17.27
C ARG A 159 11.41 -5.64 17.85
N SER A 160 10.12 -5.95 17.97
CA SER A 160 9.63 -7.26 18.41
C SER A 160 9.57 -8.33 17.31
N ALA A 161 9.80 -7.97 16.04
CA ALA A 161 9.70 -8.88 14.89
C ALA A 161 11.06 -9.45 14.42
N ASN A 162 12.17 -9.07 15.06
CA ASN A 162 13.49 -9.69 14.89
C ASN A 162 13.88 -10.42 16.18
N PRO A 163 13.76 -11.76 16.24
CA PRO A 163 14.54 -12.55 17.19
C PRO A 163 16.04 -12.52 16.84
#